data_AF-X1PPZ2-F1
#
_entry.id   AF-X1PPZ2-F1
#
_cell.length_a   1.000
_cell.length_b   1.000
_cell.length_c   1.000
_cell.angle_alpha   90.00
_cell.angle_beta   90.00
_cell.angle_gamma   90.00
#
_symmetry.space_group_name_H-M   'P 1'
#
loop_
_entity.id
_entity.type
_entity.pdbx_description
1 polymer ?
#
loop_
_entity_poly.entity_id
_entity_poly.type
_entity_poly.pdbx_seq_one_letter_code
_entity_poly.pdbx_strand_id
1 'polypeptide(L)' 'MAKQGGALTIAIVTRPFSFEGVHRCQVAEEGITRLLGKLDTLIIIPNDRLLNLCDSQTNVDNAFKLADDVY' A
#
# COMPACT_ATOMS: atom_id res chain seq x y z
N MET A 1 -14.72 2.60 13.92
CA MET A 1 -15.61 1.61 14.54
C MET A 1 -14.93 0.28 14.92
N ALA A 2 -13.64 0.03 14.68
CA ALA A 2 -12.94 -1.14 15.25
C ALA A 2 -12.25 -0.83 16.61
N LYS A 3 -11.50 0.27 16.69
CA LYS A 3 -10.74 0.66 17.90
C LYS A 3 -11.58 0.89 19.17
N GLN A 4 -12.85 1.26 19.03
CA GLN A 4 -13.73 1.55 20.19
C GLN A 4 -14.28 0.29 20.88
N GLY A 5 -14.15 -0.89 20.26
CA GLY A 5 -14.67 -2.16 20.80
C GLY A 5 -13.63 -3.04 21.50
N GLY A 6 -12.39 -2.58 21.69
CA GLY A 6 -11.30 -3.38 22.27
C GLY A 6 -10.68 -4.41 21.32
N ALA A 7 -10.98 -4.34 20.02
CA ALA A 7 -10.38 -5.21 19.02
C ALA A 7 -9.02 -4.69 18.55
N LEU A 8 -8.03 -5.58 18.48
CA LEU A 8 -6.75 -5.30 17.85
C LEU A 8 -6.99 -4.96 16.37
N THR A 9 -6.66 -3.72 15.98
CA THR A 9 -6.91 -3.22 14.63
C THR A 9 -5.60 -3.14 13.85
N ILE A 10 -5.47 -4.03 12.87
CA ILE A 10 -4.35 -4.06 11.92
C ILE A 10 -4.88 -3.62 10.57
N ALA A 11 -4.18 -2.70 9.90
CA ALA A 11 -4.41 -2.45 8.48
C ALA A 11 -3.16 -2.75 7.66
N ILE A 12 -3.39 -3.28 6.46
CA ILE A 12 -2.38 -3.50 5.44
C ILE A 12 -2.74 -2.57 4.29
N VAL A 13 -1.79 -1.72 3.88
CA VAL A 13 -1.99 -0.75 2.81
C VAL A 13 -0.81 -0.75 1.86
N THR A 14 -1.08 -0.33 0.63
CA THR A 14 -0.10 -0.27 -0.45
C THR A 14 0.33 1.18 -0.67
N ARG A 15 1.61 1.44 -0.90
CA ARG A 15 2.00 2.70 -1.54
C ARG A 15 2.01 2.50 -3.05
N PRO A 16 1.39 3.40 -3.84
CA PRO A 16 1.36 3.29 -5.28
C PRO A 16 2.78 3.26 -5.86
N PHE A 17 2.93 2.72 -7.06
CA PHE A 17 4.22 2.75 -7.75
C PHE A 17 4.63 4.20 -8.00
N SER A 18 5.93 4.48 -7.95
CA SER A 18 6.48 5.81 -8.22
C SER A 18 6.10 6.35 -9.61
N PHE A 19 5.85 5.45 -10.58
CA PHE A 19 5.43 5.80 -11.94
C PHE A 19 3.94 6.15 -12.09
N GLU A 20 3.10 5.86 -11.09
CA GLU A 20 1.66 6.16 -11.16
C GLU A 20 1.35 7.66 -10.99
N GLY A 21 2.36 8.46 -10.62
CA GLY A 21 2.30 9.91 -10.60
C GLY A 21 2.20 10.51 -9.20
N VAL A 22 2.71 11.74 -9.09
CA VAL A 22 2.89 12.47 -7.81
C VAL A 22 1.57 12.64 -7.06
N HIS A 23 0.46 12.88 -7.77
CA HIS A 23 -0.85 13.06 -7.15
C HIS A 23 -1.31 11.79 -6.40
N ARG A 24 -1.11 10.60 -6.99
CA ARG A 24 -1.46 9.33 -6.34
C ARG A 24 -0.63 9.09 -5.09
N CYS A 25 0.68 9.38 -5.13
CA CYS A 25 1.54 9.29 -3.95
C CYS A 25 1.08 10.23 -2.83
N GLN A 26 0.73 11.49 -3.15
CA GLN A 26 0.25 12.45 -2.15
C GLN A 26 -1.03 11.96 -1.47
N VAL A 27 -2.02 11.49 -2.24
CA VAL A 27 -3.27 10.95 -1.71
C VAL A 27 -3.02 9.73 -0.82
N ALA A 28 -2.09 8.85 -1.20
CA ALA A 28 -1.72 7.69 -0.39
C ALA A 28 -1.08 8.09 0.95
N GLU A 29 -0.15 9.05 0.97
CA GLU A 29 0.48 9.54 2.20
C GLU A 29 -0.53 10.23 3.14
N GLU A 30 -1.48 10.99 2.59
CA GLU A 30 -2.58 11.56 3.37
C GLU A 30 -3.44 10.46 4.01
N GLY A 31 -3.78 9.42 3.25
CA GLY A 31 -4.53 8.26 3.74
C GLY A 31 -3.80 7.53 4.88
N ILE A 32 -2.51 7.24 4.69
CA ILE A 32 -1.63 6.61 5.69
C ILE A 32 -1.61 7.44 6.97
N THR A 33 -1.42 8.76 6.85
CA THR A 33 -1.39 9.68 8.00
C THR A 33 -2.70 9.65 8.79
N ARG A 34 -3.85 9.59 8.11
CA ARG A 34 -5.18 9.49 8.75
C ARG A 34 -5.39 8.16 9.47
N LEU A 35 -4.73 7.09 9.02
CA LEU A 35 -4.84 5.73 9.58
C LEU A 35 -3.96 5.52 10.81
N LEU A 36 -2.78 6.15 10.88
CA LEU A 36 -1.84 6.00 11.99
C LEU A 36 -2.46 6.27 13.38
N GLY A 37 -3.36 7.25 13.50
CA GLY A 37 -4.05 7.52 14.77
C GLY A 37 -5.14 6.51 15.15
N LYS A 38 -5.62 5.71 14.19
CA LYS A 38 -6.84 4.89 14.33
C LYS A 38 -6.57 3.39 14.47
N LEU A 39 -5.34 2.95 14.24
CA LEU A 39 -4.95 1.54 14.23
C LEU A 39 -3.98 1.23 15.36
N ASP A 40 -3.83 -0.05 15.68
CA ASP A 40 -2.79 -0.54 16.59
C ASP A 40 -1.54 -0.94 15.80
N THR A 41 -1.71 -1.40 14.56
CA THR A 41 -0.60 -1.67 13.64
C THR A 41 -0.99 -1.28 12.22
N LEU A 42 -0.06 -0.64 11.51
CA LEU A 42 -0.19 -0.31 10.10
C LEU A 42 1.01 -0.91 9.36
N ILE A 43 0.73 -1.85 8.45
CA ILE A 43 1.74 -2.44 7.58
C ILE A 43 1.63 -1.75 6.22
N ILE A 44 2.73 -1.14 5.78
CA ILE A 44 2.82 -0.44 4.51
C ILE A 44 3.69 -1.25 3.57
N ILE A 45 3.12 -1.70 2.46
CA ILE A 45 3.84 -2.43 1.42
C ILE A 45 4.09 -1.45 0.26
N PRO A 46 5.35 -1.09 -0.04
CA PRO A 46 5.66 -0.22 -1.16
C PRO A 46 5.65 -0.99 -2.48
N ASN A 47 4.76 -0.64 -3.41
CA ASN A 47 4.62 -1.34 -4.69
C ASN A 47 5.92 -1.32 -5.50
N ASP A 48 6.78 -0.31 -5.35
CA ASP A 48 8.10 -0.27 -5.99
C ASP A 48 8.99 -1.48 -5.66
N ARG A 49 8.78 -2.15 -4.50
CA ARG A 49 9.50 -3.40 -4.20
C ARG A 49 9.06 -4.56 -5.08
N LEU A 50 7.82 -4.56 -5.56
CA LEU A 50 7.32 -5.55 -6.50
C LEU A 50 8.04 -5.43 -7.85
N LEU A 51 8.37 -4.21 -8.28
CA LEU A 51 9.18 -3.98 -9.49
C LEU A 51 10.60 -4.55 -9.38
N ASN A 52 11.19 -4.57 -8.20
CA ASN A 52 12.52 -5.15 -7.99
C ASN A 52 12.49 -6.69 -8.00
N LEU A 53 11.33 -7.29 -7.71
CA LEU A 53 11.11 -8.74 -7.76
C LEU A 53 10.70 -9.21 -9.16
N CYS A 54 10.17 -8.29 -9.96
CA CYS A 54 9.83 -8.48 -11.35
C CYS A 54 11.06 -8.30 -12.24
N ASP A 55 11.42 -9.30 -13.05
CA ASP A 55 12.46 -9.15 -14.06
C ASP A 55 12.17 -7.95 -14.97
N SER A 56 13.24 -7.32 -15.49
CA SER A 56 13.25 -6.07 -16.28
C SER A 56 12.37 -6.05 -17.55
N GLN A 57 11.66 -7.13 -17.87
CA GLN A 57 10.68 -7.23 -18.96
C GLN A 57 9.22 -7.11 -18.49
N THR A 58 8.98 -6.86 -17.21
CA THR A 58 7.63 -6.83 -16.67
C THR A 58 6.90 -5.57 -17.11
N ASN A 59 5.90 -5.74 -17.98
CA ASN A 59 4.99 -4.66 -18.38
C ASN A 59 4.17 -4.19 -17.17
N VAL A 60 3.74 -2.93 -17.17
CA VAL A 60 3.00 -2.28 -16.08
C VAL A 60 1.78 -3.11 -15.63
N ASP A 61 1.09 -3.76 -16.57
CA ASP A 61 -0.06 -4.64 -16.28
C ASP A 61 0.30 -5.84 -15.40
N ASN A 62 1.50 -6.40 -15.56
CA ASN A 62 1.95 -7.52 -14.76
C ASN A 62 2.39 -7.07 -13.36
N ALA A 63 2.91 -5.85 -13.23
CA ALA A 63 3.23 -5.28 -11.92
C ALA A 63 1.97 -5.07 -11.08
N PHE A 64 0.87 -4.62 -11.69
CA PHE A 64 -0.43 -4.52 -11.01
C PHE A 64 -0.98 -5.88 -10.59
N LYS A 65 -0.88 -6.91 -11.44
CA LYS A 65 -1.27 -8.27 -11.06
C LYS A 65 -0.47 -8.82 -9.90
N LEU A 66 0.85 -8.58 -9.88
CA LEU A 66 1.67 -8.99 -8.75
C LEU A 66 1.30 -8.27 -7.46
N ALA A 67 0.90 -7.00 -7.56
CA ALA A 67 0.34 -6.29 -6.40
C ALA A 67 -0.94 -6.98 -5.93
N ASP A 68 -1.87 -7.29 -6.82
CA ASP A 68 -3.13 -7.99 -6.49
C ASP A 68 -2.89 -9.37 -5.86
N ASP A 69 -1.84 -10.11 -6.27
CA ASP A 69 -1.51 -11.42 -5.70
C ASP A 69 -0.91 -11.36 -4.28
N VAL A 70 -0.45 -10.19 -3.81
CA VAL A 70 0.23 -10.01 -2.52
C VAL A 70 -0.73 -9.64 -1.37
N TYR A 71 -1.93 -9.16 -1.66
CA TYR A 71 -2.92 -8.73 -0.65
C TYR A 71 -4.13 -9.66 -0.58
#